data_AF-A0AAP3M7R1-F1
#
_entry.id   AF-A0AAP3M7R1-F1
#
_cell.length_a   1.000
_cell.length_b   1.000
_cell.length_c   1.000
_cell.angle_alpha   90.00
_cell.angle_beta   90.00
_cell.angle_gamma   90.00
#
_symmetry.space_group_name_H-M   'P 1'
#
loop_
_entity.id
_entity.type
_entity.pdbx_description
1 polymer ?
#
loop_
_entity_poly.entity_id
_entity_poly.type
_entity_poly.pdbx_seq_one_letter_code
_entity_poly.pdbx_strand_id
1 'polypeptide(L)' 'MLVDVILPLFVLALMVVIVWALFSLVGEMARDRGHNPWPWWLLSIAWSPIASIIILWLFFSVEESN' A
#
# COMPACT_ATOMS: atom_id res chain seq x y z
N MET A 1 -24.42 -23.62 -6.74
CA MET A 1 -24.56 -23.32 -5.30
C MET A 1 -23.22 -23.08 -4.62
N LEU A 2 -22.28 -24.04 -4.61
CA LEU A 2 -20.99 -23.89 -3.91
C LEU A 2 -20.06 -22.86 -4.57
N VAL A 3 -19.97 -22.86 -5.91
CA VAL A 3 -19.18 -21.88 -6.68
C VAL A 3 -19.72 -20.46 -6.50
N ASP A 4 -21.04 -20.30 -6.48
CA ASP A 4 -21.73 -19.01 -6.37
C ASP A 4 -21.45 -18.30 -5.03
N VAL A 5 -21.00 -19.04 -4.01
CA VAL A 5 -20.63 -18.52 -2.68
C VAL A 5 -19.12 -18.40 -2.52
N ILE A 6 -18.35 -19.40 -2.96
CA ILE A 6 -16.90 -19.40 -2.81
C ILE A 6 -16.24 -18.32 -3.67
N LEU A 7 -16.70 -18.15 -4.91
CA LEU A 7 -16.11 -17.16 -5.82
C LEU A 7 -16.17 -15.73 -5.27
N PRO A 8 -17.32 -15.18 -4.81
CA PRO A 8 -17.34 -13.83 -4.26
C PRO A 8 -16.53 -13.69 -2.96
N LEU A 9 -16.50 -14.73 -2.10
CA LEU A 9 -15.67 -14.71 -0.89
C LEU A 9 -14.17 -14.70 -1.23
N PHE A 10 -13.77 -15.48 -2.22
CA PHE A 10 -12.39 -15.48 -2.71
C PHE A 10 -12.00 -14.13 -3.30
N VAL A 11 -12.87 -13.52 -4.13
CA VAL A 11 -12.64 -12.18 -4.68
C VAL A 11 -12.53 -11.15 -3.57
N LEU A 12 -13.40 -11.19 -2.55
CA LEU A 12 -13.33 -10.30 -1.40
C LEU A 12 -12.01 -10.46 -0.65
N ALA A 13 -11.59 -11.70 -0.35
CA ALA A 13 -10.33 -11.98 0.32
C ALA A 13 -9.14 -11.46 -0.50
N LEU A 14 -9.15 -11.67 -1.82
CA LEU A 14 -8.12 -11.18 -2.72
C LEU A 14 -8.05 -9.64 -2.71
N MET A 15 -9.20 -8.95 -2.73
CA MET A 15 -9.26 -7.49 -2.64
C MET A 15 -8.66 -6.97 -1.33
N VAL A 16 -8.98 -7.61 -0.20
CA VAL A 16 -8.40 -7.26 1.10
C VAL A 16 -6.88 -7.44 1.09
N VAL A 17 -6.37 -8.55 0.53
CA VAL A 17 -4.93 -8.81 0.41
C VAL A 17 -4.24 -7.77 -0.47
N ILE A 18 -4.84 -7.39 -1.60
CA ILE A 18 -4.29 -6.36 -2.50
C ILE A 18 -4.21 -5.01 -1.80
N VAL A 19 -5.30 -4.58 -1.14
CA VAL A 19 -5.32 -3.31 -0.40
C VAL A 19 -4.27 -3.33 0.72
N TRP A 20 -4.21 -4.42 1.48
CA TRP A 20 -3.20 -4.57 2.53
C TRP A 20 -1.77 -4.49 1.96
N ALA A 21 -1.47 -5.20 0.88
CA ALA A 21 -0.15 -5.19 0.25
C ALA A 21 0.26 -3.79 -0.22
N LEU A 22 -0.66 -3.04 -0.83
CA LEU A 22 -0.41 -1.66 -1.27
C LEU A 22 -0.09 -0.73 -0.10
N PHE A 23 -0.84 -0.81 1.00
CA PHE A 23 -0.61 0.05 2.18
C PHE A 23 0.64 -0.36 2.96
N SER A 24 0.95 -1.65 3.03
CA SER A 24 2.21 -2.15 3.60
C SER A 24 3.39 -1.61 2.82
N LEU A 25 3.35 -1.67 1.48
CA LEU A 25 4.40 -1.13 0.61
C LEU A 25 4.60 0.38 0.78
N VAL A 26 3.52 1.17 0.82
CA VAL A 26 3.62 2.61 1.11
C VAL A 26 4.34 2.85 2.44
N GLY A 27 3.99 2.07 3.47
CA GLY A 27 4.57 2.23 4.80
C GLY A 27 6.04 1.85 4.85
N GLU A 28 6.44 0.75 4.23
CA GLU A 28 7.84 0.32 4.09
C GLU A 28 8.65 1.36 3.31
N MET A 29 8.17 1.78 2.14
CA MET A 29 8.85 2.79 1.33
C MET A 29 9.06 4.11 2.07
N ALA A 30 8.10 4.52 2.89
CA ALA A 30 8.24 5.71 3.73
C ALA A 30 9.34 5.52 4.80
N ARG A 31 9.37 4.38 5.49
CA ARG A 31 10.41 4.09 6.51
C ARG A 31 11.80 4.01 5.91
N ASP A 32 11.94 3.35 4.77
CA ASP A 32 13.21 3.22 4.04
C ASP A 32 13.77 4.56 3.57
N ARG A 33 12.96 5.62 3.60
CA ARG A 33 13.30 6.99 3.21
C ARG A 33 13.35 7.94 4.41
N GLY A 34 13.40 7.40 5.63
CA GLY A 34 13.49 8.21 6.86
C GLY A 34 12.19 8.91 7.27
N HIS A 35 11.05 8.55 6.68
CA HIS A 35 9.75 9.18 6.95
C HIS A 35 8.86 8.34 7.86
N ASN A 36 8.02 9.03 8.65
CA ASN A 36 6.91 8.39 9.35
C ASN A 36 5.87 7.89 8.31
N PRO A 37 5.42 6.62 8.36
CA PRO A 37 4.39 6.08 7.44
C PRO A 37 3.02 6.74 7.52
N TRP A 38 2.66 7.30 8.68
CA TRP A 38 1.27 7.67 8.97
C TRP A 38 0.70 8.74 8.02
N PRO A 39 1.42 9.85 7.70
CA PRO A 39 0.94 10.82 6.71
C PRO A 39 0.81 10.22 5.30
N TRP A 40 1.67 9.27 4.95
CA TRP A 40 1.64 8.60 3.64
C TRP A 40 0.44 7.66 3.49
N TRP A 41 0.05 6.97 4.56
CA TRP A 41 -1.20 6.22 4.57
C TRP A 41 -2.43 7.13 4.45
N LEU A 42 -2.44 8.26 5.15
CA LEU A 42 -3.54 9.23 5.04
C LEU A 42 -3.65 9.76 3.60
N LEU A 43 -2.53 10.11 2.97
CA LEU A 43 -2.49 10.51 1.56
C LEU A 43 -2.96 9.39 0.63
N SER A 44 -2.60 8.14 0.94
CA SER A 44 -3.04 6.97 0.18
C SER A 44 -4.55 6.76 0.22
N ILE A 45 -5.19 7.04 1.36
CA ILE A 45 -6.65 7.00 1.52
C ILE A 45 -7.30 8.19 0.80
N ALA A 46 -6.74 9.40 0.96
CA ALA A 46 -7.31 10.61 0.40
C ALA A 46 -7.19 10.70 -1.13
N TRP A 47 -6.19 10.03 -1.72
CA TRP A 47 -5.90 10.07 -3.15
C TRP A 47 -5.77 8.67 -3.75
N SER A 48 -4.64 8.00 -3.52
CA SER A 48 -4.39 6.62 -3.98
C SER A 48 -3.08 6.11 -3.36
N PRO A 49 -3.01 4.83 -2.93
CA PRO A 49 -1.75 4.22 -2.50
C PRO A 49 -0.73 4.17 -3.64
N ILE A 50 -1.18 3.98 -4.89
CA ILE A 50 -0.29 3.95 -6.07
C ILE A 50 0.35 5.33 -6.28
N ALA A 51 -0.43 6.40 -6.14
CA ALA A 51 0.11 7.76 -6.24
C ALA A 51 1.14 8.03 -5.14
N SER A 52 0.88 7.58 -3.92
CA SER A 52 1.82 7.72 -2.80
C SER A 52 3.13 6.96 -3.04
N ILE A 53 3.06 5.73 -3.57
CA ILE A 53 4.23 4.95 -4.00
C ILE A 53 5.05 5.73 -5.04
N ILE A 54 4.39 6.25 -6.08
CA ILE A 54 5.07 7.00 -7.16
C ILE A 54 5.74 8.25 -6.61
N ILE A 55 5.07 8.99 -5.72
CA ILE A 55 5.64 10.20 -5.10
C ILE A 55 6.86 9.85 -4.24
N LEU A 56 6.73 8.84 -3.36
CA LEU A 56 7.85 8.35 -2.56
C LEU A 56 9.01 7.90 -3.44
N TRP A 57 8.73 7.22 -4.54
CA TRP A 57 9.75 6.70 -5.44
C TRP A 57 10.49 7.81 -6.21
N LEU A 58 9.78 8.80 -6.75
CA LEU A 58 10.34 9.83 -7.62
C LEU A 58 11.05 10.96 -6.87
N PHE A 59 10.55 11.32 -5.68
CA PHE A 59 10.97 12.55 -5.02
C PHE A 59 11.83 12.34 -3.76
N PHE A 60 11.88 11.11 -3.25
CA PHE A 60 12.58 10.80 -2.00
C PHE A 60 13.54 9.63 -2.21
N SER A 61 14.83 9.89 -2.05
CA SER A 61 15.87 8.86 -2.09
C SER A 61 15.77 7.94 -0.89
N VAL A 62 16.09 6.66 -1.09
CA VAL A 62 16.28 5.72 0.01
C VAL A 62 17.41 6.23 0.90
N GLU A 63 17.21 6.20 2.21
CA GLU A 63 18.24 6.57 3.17
C GLU A 63 19.22 5.40 3.29
N GLU A 64 20.46 5.59 2.83
CA GLU A 64 21.51 4.60 3.03
C GLU A 64 21.85 4.56 4.53
N SER A 65 21.45 3.47 5.20
CA SER A 65 21.98 3.18 6.53
C SER A 65 23.48 2.91 6.38
N ASN A 66 24.32 3.84 6.86
CA ASN A 66 25.76 3.61 7.01
C ASN A 66 26.04 2.36 7.85
#